data_AF-A0A1Y4HJF1-F1
#
_entry.id   AF-A0A1Y4HJF1-F1
#
_cell.length_a   1.000
_cell.length_b   1.000
_cell.length_c   1.000
_cell.angle_alpha   90.00
_cell.angle_beta   90.00
_cell.angle_gamma   90.00
#
_symmetry.space_group_name_H-M   'P 1'
#
loop_
_entity.id
_entity.type
_entity.pdbx_description
1 polymer ?
#
loop_
_entity_poly.entity_id
_entity_poly.type
_entity_poly.pdbx_seq_one_letter_code
_entity_poly.pdbx_strand_id
1 'polypeptide(L)'
;MEDFVSCVTLADGSRIVLDDEDNVLLSLLSHNGVEDTLQFSHLSGNYGGGSLLLSPSQKYLIFSYFSGESEEGFALLEIANNRLKLLYDSDYLYGEDANYSFTNNETIIIQTFRTGAWYQDDASIDENGDMYYEFGELNLLNLETYDLDRHTILVYPSADWKEEETDAGTFLFSDITSGMLKIEMPWGSESFPFPLQETLIVKFNK
;
A
#
# COMPACT_ATOMS: atom_id res chain seq x y z
N MET A 1 -16.51 -3.07 -3.88
CA MET A 1 -16.48 -3.03 -2.41
C MET A 1 -15.79 -4.30 -2.00
N GLU A 2 -14.46 -4.25 -1.90
CA GLU A 2 -13.73 -5.34 -1.27
C GLU A 2 -14.10 -5.32 0.22
N ASP A 3 -14.42 -6.49 0.77
CA ASP A 3 -14.76 -6.60 2.19
C ASP A 3 -13.48 -6.35 2.99
N PHE A 4 -13.45 -5.27 3.79
CA PHE A 4 -12.33 -5.00 4.68
C PHE A 4 -12.09 -6.20 5.60
N VAL A 5 -10.89 -6.76 5.54
CA VAL A 5 -10.51 -7.92 6.38
C VAL A 5 -10.18 -7.40 7.78
N SER A 6 -11.15 -7.44 8.68
CA SER A 6 -10.95 -7.09 10.10
C SER A 6 -10.47 -8.26 10.96
N CYS A 7 -10.32 -9.46 10.39
CA CYS A 7 -9.87 -10.64 11.11
C CYS A 7 -9.04 -11.56 10.23
N VAL A 8 -7.84 -11.92 10.70
CA VAL A 8 -7.00 -12.96 10.09
C VAL A 8 -6.83 -14.14 11.05
N THR A 9 -6.73 -15.35 10.50
CA THR A 9 -6.53 -16.58 11.28
C THR A 9 -5.15 -17.16 10.98
N LEU A 10 -4.37 -17.39 12.03
CA LEU A 10 -3.06 -18.02 11.96
C LEU A 10 -3.20 -19.54 11.81
N ALA A 11 -2.14 -20.21 11.36
CA ALA A 11 -2.10 -21.65 11.12
C ALA A 11 -2.29 -22.46 12.41
N ASP A 12 -1.96 -21.90 13.57
CA ASP A 12 -2.18 -22.51 14.88
C ASP A 12 -3.62 -22.35 15.40
N GLY A 13 -4.49 -21.65 14.67
CA GLY A 13 -5.88 -21.38 15.03
C GLY A 13 -6.08 -20.10 15.84
N SER A 14 -5.00 -19.41 16.24
CA SER A 14 -5.06 -18.08 16.83
C SER A 14 -5.58 -17.05 15.80
N ARG A 15 -6.14 -15.95 16.26
CA ARG A 15 -6.76 -14.91 15.42
C ARG A 15 -6.22 -13.54 15.78
N ILE A 16 -6.04 -12.69 14.79
CA ILE A 16 -5.79 -11.26 15.01
C ILE A 16 -7.01 -10.51 14.52
N VAL A 17 -7.58 -9.68 15.39
CA VAL A 17 -8.84 -8.95 15.15
C VAL A 17 -8.57 -7.46 15.29
N LEU A 18 -9.02 -6.70 14.28
CA LEU A 18 -9.17 -5.26 14.30
C LEU A 18 -10.55 -4.93 14.87
N ASP A 19 -10.56 -4.13 15.93
CA ASP A 19 -11.73 -3.49 16.50
C ASP A 19 -11.48 -1.98 16.44
N ASP A 20 -12.43 -1.26 15.85
CA ASP A 20 -12.30 0.17 15.56
C ASP A 20 -13.60 0.95 15.82
N GLU A 21 -14.55 0.39 16.59
CA GLU A 21 -15.81 1.07 16.91
C GLU A 21 -15.60 2.28 17.85
N ASP A 22 -14.83 2.08 18.93
CA ASP A 22 -14.55 3.12 19.94
C ASP A 22 -13.09 3.58 19.93
N ASN A 23 -12.16 2.65 19.71
CA ASN A 23 -10.73 2.88 19.63
C ASN A 23 -10.15 1.94 18.58
N VAL A 24 -9.17 2.38 17.81
CA VAL A 24 -8.46 1.51 16.86
C VAL A 24 -7.52 0.60 17.62
N LEU A 25 -7.85 -0.69 17.69
CA LEU A 25 -7.11 -1.71 18.45
C LEU A 25 -6.97 -3.02 17.69
N LEU A 26 -5.80 -3.62 17.81
CA LEU A 26 -5.50 -4.97 17.33
C LEU A 26 -5.40 -5.91 18.52
N SER A 27 -6.17 -6.99 18.50
CA SER A 27 -6.14 -8.04 19.54
C SER A 27 -5.68 -9.36 18.96
N LEU A 28 -4.66 -9.97 19.59
CA LEU A 28 -4.28 -11.35 19.33
C LEU A 28 -5.04 -12.28 20.29
N LEU A 29 -5.81 -13.19 19.72
CA LEU A 29 -6.70 -14.11 20.42
C LEU A 29 -6.21 -15.54 20.21
N SER A 30 -5.99 -16.28 21.30
CA SER A 30 -5.77 -17.72 21.26
C SER A 30 -7.04 -18.47 21.69
N HIS A 31 -6.97 -19.80 21.74
CA HIS A 31 -8.03 -20.61 22.35
C HIS A 31 -8.29 -20.29 23.84
N ASN A 32 -7.30 -19.73 24.54
CA ASN A 32 -7.38 -19.45 25.97
C ASN A 32 -7.89 -18.03 26.29
N GLY A 33 -8.10 -17.19 25.27
CA GLY A 33 -8.58 -15.81 25.40
C GLY A 33 -7.68 -14.80 24.70
N VAL A 34 -7.73 -13.56 25.15
CA VAL A 34 -6.88 -12.48 24.64
C VAL A 34 -5.46 -12.68 25.15
N GLU A 35 -4.50 -12.81 24.24
CA GLU A 35 -3.07 -12.93 24.56
C GLU A 35 -2.39 -11.56 24.62
N ASP A 36 -2.72 -10.67 23.68
CA ASP A 36 -2.11 -9.35 23.57
C ASP A 36 -3.05 -8.35 22.90
N THR A 37 -2.84 -7.07 23.17
CA THR A 37 -3.61 -5.97 22.57
C THR A 37 -2.68 -4.78 22.29
N LEU A 38 -2.78 -4.22 21.10
CA LEU A 38 -2.07 -3.01 20.70
C LEU A 38 -3.07 -1.94 20.26
N GLN A 39 -2.94 -0.73 20.82
CA GLN A 39 -3.82 0.40 20.53
C GLN A 39 -3.11 1.44 19.65
N PHE A 40 -3.80 1.95 18.64
CA PHE A 40 -3.34 2.99 17.71
C PHE A 40 -4.02 4.34 18.04
N SER A 41 -3.64 4.93 19.17
CA SER A 41 -4.30 6.15 19.67
C SER A 41 -4.08 7.39 18.81
N HIS A 42 -3.09 7.40 17.92
CA HIS A 42 -2.82 8.54 17.04
C HIS A 42 -3.82 8.63 15.86
N LEU A 43 -4.56 7.57 15.55
CA LEU A 43 -5.50 7.53 14.43
C LEU A 43 -6.90 8.07 14.76
N SER A 44 -7.28 8.16 16.04
CA SER A 44 -8.67 8.29 16.52
C SER A 44 -9.46 9.55 16.09
N GLY A 45 -8.82 10.53 15.44
CA GLY A 45 -9.49 11.75 14.95
C GLY A 45 -9.83 11.74 13.46
N ASN A 46 -9.03 11.04 12.67
CA ASN A 46 -9.07 11.01 11.22
C ASN A 46 -9.03 9.55 10.75
N TYR A 47 -9.72 8.62 11.39
CA TYR A 47 -9.73 7.22 10.98
C TYR A 47 -11.04 6.91 10.26
N GLY A 48 -10.94 6.56 8.98
CA GLY A 48 -12.05 6.17 8.12
C GLY A 48 -12.26 4.65 8.05
N GLY A 49 -11.24 3.86 8.40
CA GLY A 49 -11.27 2.41 8.37
C GLY A 49 -9.90 1.80 8.14
N GLY A 50 -9.84 0.48 8.08
CA GLY A 50 -8.60 -0.25 7.91
C GLY A 50 -8.78 -1.74 7.63
N SER A 51 -7.69 -2.41 7.28
CA SER A 51 -7.70 -3.84 6.95
C SER A 51 -6.42 -4.54 7.38
N LEU A 52 -6.51 -5.87 7.49
CA LEU A 52 -5.42 -6.71 7.92
C LEU A 52 -4.92 -7.59 6.77
N LEU A 53 -3.61 -7.56 6.53
CA LEU A 53 -2.93 -8.44 5.59
C LEU A 53 -1.83 -9.24 6.30
N LEU A 54 -1.99 -10.56 6.33
CA LEU A 54 -1.02 -11.48 6.91
C LEU A 54 0.04 -11.87 5.88
N SER A 55 1.31 -11.80 6.28
CA SER A 55 2.43 -12.30 5.47
C SER A 55 2.34 -13.82 5.19
N PRO A 56 2.89 -14.32 4.08
CA PRO A 56 2.94 -15.76 3.77
C PRO A 56 3.51 -16.65 4.89
N SER A 57 4.56 -16.19 5.58
CA SER A 57 5.15 -16.92 6.72
C SER A 57 4.37 -16.75 8.03
N GLN A 58 3.39 -15.85 8.05
CA GLN A 58 2.59 -15.46 9.21
C GLN A 58 3.40 -14.83 10.35
N LYS A 59 4.65 -14.42 10.07
CA LYS A 59 5.49 -13.71 11.04
C LYS A 59 5.20 -12.22 11.11
N TYR A 60 4.66 -11.66 10.03
CA TYR A 60 4.34 -10.25 9.92
C TYR A 60 2.86 -10.03 9.60
N LEU A 61 2.34 -8.91 10.09
CA LEU A 61 1.03 -8.39 9.81
C LEU A 61 1.16 -6.95 9.31
N ILE A 62 0.47 -6.62 8.23
CA ILE A 62 0.21 -5.25 7.83
C ILE A 62 -1.19 -4.89 8.34
N PHE A 63 -1.26 -3.80 9.10
CA PHE A 63 -2.51 -3.11 9.39
C PHE A 63 -2.54 -1.85 8.52
N SER A 64 -3.35 -1.87 7.45
CA SER A 64 -3.58 -0.68 6.63
C SER A 64 -4.73 0.13 7.21
N TYR A 65 -4.64 1.45 7.09
CA TYR A 65 -5.64 2.39 7.58
C TYR A 65 -5.76 3.60 6.66
N PHE A 66 -6.92 4.25 6.62
CA PHE A 66 -7.17 5.44 5.80
C PHE A 66 -7.99 6.49 6.56
N SER A 67 -7.92 7.76 6.14
CA SER A 67 -8.56 8.86 6.86
C SER A 67 -9.95 9.28 6.41
N GLY A 68 -10.34 8.88 5.20
CA GLY A 68 -11.54 9.35 4.52
C GLY A 68 -11.35 10.66 3.74
N GLU A 69 -10.16 11.26 3.80
CA GLU A 69 -9.78 12.52 3.14
C GLU A 69 -8.54 12.33 2.23
N SER A 70 -8.57 11.32 1.36
CA SER A 70 -7.48 10.98 0.43
C SER A 70 -6.11 10.76 1.11
N GLU A 71 -6.12 10.09 2.26
CA GLU A 71 -4.90 9.69 2.95
C GLU A 71 -4.98 8.21 3.36
N GLU A 72 -3.87 7.49 3.14
CA GLU A 72 -3.70 6.09 3.50
C GLU A 72 -2.35 5.85 4.19
N GLY A 73 -2.30 4.91 5.11
CA GLY A 73 -1.10 4.54 5.85
C GLY A 73 -1.13 3.08 6.25
N PHE A 74 -0.02 2.61 6.80
CA PHE A 74 0.08 1.26 7.32
C PHE A 74 1.06 1.14 8.48
N ALA A 75 0.75 0.20 9.36
CA ALA A 75 1.65 -0.28 10.39
C ALA A 75 2.13 -1.70 10.07
N LEU A 76 3.41 -1.96 10.28
CA LEU A 76 4.01 -3.29 10.23
C LEU A 76 4.18 -3.82 11.64
N LEU A 77 3.65 -5.02 11.89
CA LEU A 77 3.78 -5.72 13.15
C LEU A 77 4.48 -7.06 12.98
N GLU A 78 5.34 -7.39 13.94
CA GLU A 78 5.88 -8.74 14.15
C GLU A 78 4.94 -9.53 15.06
N ILE A 79 4.62 -10.74 14.64
CA ILE A 79 3.87 -11.73 15.42
C ILE A 79 4.87 -12.73 15.98
N ALA A 80 5.18 -12.60 17.26
CA ALA A 80 6.14 -13.50 17.92
C ALA A 80 5.78 -13.71 19.39
N ASN A 81 5.92 -14.95 19.87
CA ASN A 81 5.72 -15.32 21.28
C ASN A 81 4.36 -14.86 21.84
N ASN A 82 3.28 -15.08 21.09
CA ASN A 82 1.93 -14.63 21.42
C ASN A 82 1.82 -13.11 21.68
N ARG A 83 2.61 -12.30 20.96
CA ARG A 83 2.57 -10.84 21.05
C ARG A 83 2.57 -10.20 19.69
N LEU A 84 1.99 -8.99 19.65
CA LEU A 84 2.06 -8.08 18.52
C LEU A 84 3.07 -6.99 18.85
N LYS A 85 4.15 -6.92 18.07
CA LYS A 85 5.19 -5.91 18.24
C LYS A 85 5.19 -4.99 17.04
N LEU A 86 4.86 -3.72 17.26
CA LEU A 86 5.00 -2.68 16.24
C LEU A 86 6.48 -2.55 15.83
N LEU A 87 6.75 -2.71 14.54
CA LEU A 87 8.07 -2.54 13.94
C LEU A 87 8.20 -1.20 13.24
N TYR A 88 7.15 -0.80 12.52
CA TYR A 88 7.12 0.40 11.71
C TYR A 88 5.70 0.94 11.61
N ASP A 89 5.57 2.25 11.49
CA ASP A 89 4.32 2.96 11.24
C ASP A 89 4.61 4.06 10.22
N SER A 90 3.87 4.10 9.11
CA SER A 90 4.10 5.08 8.05
C SER A 90 3.55 6.46 8.37
N ASP A 91 2.66 6.57 9.38
CA ASP A 91 1.66 7.61 9.47
C ASP A 91 0.82 7.70 8.17
N TYR A 92 -0.02 8.73 8.05
CA TYR A 92 -0.77 9.00 6.83
C TYR A 92 0.14 9.51 5.70
N LEU A 93 -0.02 8.88 4.53
CA LEU A 93 0.53 9.29 3.24
C LEU A 93 -0.63 9.81 2.37
N TYR A 94 -0.35 10.78 1.52
CA TYR A 94 -1.37 11.35 0.63
C TYR A 94 -1.62 10.42 -0.54
N GLY A 95 -2.81 9.86 -0.65
CA GLY A 95 -3.19 8.96 -1.73
C GLY A 95 -4.41 8.10 -1.41
N GLU A 96 -4.83 7.33 -2.42
CA GLU A 96 -6.04 6.50 -2.39
C GLU A 96 -5.83 5.15 -3.08
N ASP A 97 -6.68 4.19 -2.72
CA ASP A 97 -6.70 2.81 -3.21
C ASP A 97 -5.37 2.10 -2.98
N ALA A 98 -4.82 2.19 -1.75
CA ALA A 98 -3.53 1.58 -1.48
C ALA A 98 -3.60 0.05 -1.50
N ASN A 99 -2.59 -0.53 -2.12
CA ASN A 99 -2.39 -1.97 -2.21
C ASN A 99 -1.06 -2.35 -1.58
N TYR A 100 -1.03 -3.53 -0.98
CA TYR A 100 0.09 -3.99 -0.17
C TYR A 100 0.51 -5.40 -0.58
N SER A 101 1.81 -5.65 -0.67
CA SER A 101 2.33 -6.99 -0.93
C SER A 101 3.67 -7.21 -0.27
N PHE A 102 3.95 -8.46 0.08
CA PHE A 102 5.26 -8.90 0.49
C PHE A 102 6.00 -9.46 -0.71
N THR A 103 7.29 -9.12 -0.82
CA THR A 103 8.19 -9.87 -1.70
C THR A 103 8.26 -11.35 -1.28
N ASN A 104 8.56 -12.24 -2.21
CA ASN A 104 8.58 -13.70 -1.98
C ASN A 104 9.49 -14.15 -0.81
N ASN A 105 10.54 -13.39 -0.51
CA ASN A 105 11.46 -13.64 0.60
C ASN A 105 11.13 -12.82 1.86
N GLU A 106 10.05 -12.04 1.84
CA GLU A 106 9.58 -11.17 2.92
C GLU A 106 10.67 -10.21 3.44
N THR A 107 11.48 -9.68 2.53
CA THR A 107 12.52 -8.68 2.87
C THR A 107 12.06 -7.25 2.61
N ILE A 108 11.06 -7.08 1.76
CA ILE A 108 10.48 -5.80 1.36
C ILE A 108 8.96 -5.91 1.36
N ILE A 109 8.29 -4.90 1.92
CA ILE A 109 6.87 -4.62 1.70
C ILE A 109 6.76 -3.57 0.59
N ILE A 110 5.84 -3.80 -0.32
CA ILE A 110 5.54 -2.91 -1.43
C ILE A 110 4.15 -2.35 -1.19
N GLN A 111 4.07 -1.03 -1.18
CA GLN A 111 2.82 -0.29 -1.16
C GLN A 111 2.67 0.46 -2.48
N THR A 112 1.48 0.43 -3.07
CA THR A 112 1.13 1.24 -4.25
C THR A 112 -0.16 1.97 -3.98
N PHE A 113 -0.22 3.28 -4.20
CA PHE A 113 -1.47 4.06 -4.12
C PHE A 113 -1.45 5.19 -5.14
N ARG A 114 -2.63 5.69 -5.48
CA ARG A 114 -2.81 6.78 -6.44
C ARG A 114 -2.71 8.13 -5.75
N THR A 115 -2.16 9.12 -6.43
CA THR A 115 -1.96 10.47 -5.90
C THR A 115 -2.62 11.48 -6.83
N GLY A 116 -3.93 11.63 -6.66
CA GLY A 116 -4.72 12.62 -7.38
C GLY A 116 -5.52 12.08 -8.57
N ALA A 117 -6.45 12.90 -9.01
CA ALA A 117 -7.31 12.64 -10.15
C ALA A 117 -6.67 13.15 -11.44
N TRP A 118 -6.92 12.46 -12.54
CA TRP A 118 -6.31 12.78 -13.83
C TRP A 118 -7.20 13.68 -14.66
N TYR A 119 -7.31 14.96 -14.30
CA TYR A 119 -8.04 15.94 -15.10
C TYR A 119 -7.11 16.65 -16.07
N GLN A 120 -7.56 16.87 -17.31
CA GLN A 120 -6.73 17.54 -18.32
C GLN A 120 -6.20 18.92 -17.88
N ASP A 121 -6.96 19.61 -17.03
CA ASP A 121 -6.58 20.92 -16.47
C ASP A 121 -5.51 20.85 -15.37
N ASP A 122 -5.29 19.67 -14.77
CA ASP A 122 -4.30 19.40 -13.71
C ASP A 122 -2.97 18.86 -14.26
N ALA A 123 -2.86 18.72 -15.59
CA ALA A 123 -1.65 18.24 -16.26
C ALA A 123 -0.47 19.18 -16.03
N SER A 124 0.67 18.61 -15.67
CA SER A 124 1.94 19.31 -15.73
C SER A 124 2.53 19.27 -17.14
N ILE A 125 3.35 20.26 -17.48
CA ILE A 125 4.03 20.36 -18.78
C ILE A 125 5.53 20.28 -18.55
N ASP A 126 6.20 19.34 -19.22
CA ASP A 126 7.65 19.19 -19.14
C ASP A 126 8.40 20.25 -19.97
N GLU A 127 9.73 20.20 -19.96
CA GLU A 127 10.57 21.14 -20.72
C GLU A 127 10.41 21.04 -22.25
N ASN A 128 9.86 19.94 -22.76
CA ASN A 128 9.63 19.69 -24.18
C ASN A 128 8.21 20.08 -24.61
N GLY A 129 7.35 20.47 -23.67
CA GLY A 129 5.94 20.78 -23.91
C GLY A 129 5.02 19.55 -23.86
N ASP A 130 5.51 18.40 -23.38
CA ASP A 130 4.74 17.19 -23.22
C ASP A 130 3.96 17.22 -21.89
N MET A 131 2.68 16.84 -21.96
CA MET A 131 1.83 16.71 -20.78
C MET A 131 2.21 15.47 -19.99
N TYR A 132 2.24 15.60 -18.67
CA TYR A 132 2.40 14.48 -17.74
C TYR A 132 1.59 14.68 -16.46
N TYR A 133 1.34 13.56 -15.78
CA TYR A 133 0.59 13.49 -14.53
C TYR A 133 1.38 12.71 -13.49
N GLU A 134 1.23 13.10 -12.24
CA GLU A 134 1.59 12.25 -11.12
C GLU A 134 0.48 11.22 -10.93
N PHE A 135 0.78 9.95 -11.17
CA PHE A 135 -0.21 8.89 -11.05
C PHE A 135 -0.45 8.47 -9.61
N GLY A 136 0.65 8.30 -8.90
CA GLY A 136 0.70 7.53 -7.69
C GLY A 136 2.11 7.36 -7.20
N GLU A 137 2.22 6.77 -6.02
CA GLU A 137 3.49 6.38 -5.43
C GLU A 137 3.60 4.87 -5.36
N LEU A 138 4.83 4.41 -5.53
CA LEU A 138 5.27 3.07 -5.18
C LEU A 138 6.27 3.21 -4.04
N ASN A 139 5.95 2.64 -2.89
CA ASN A 139 6.80 2.68 -1.71
C ASN A 139 7.35 1.29 -1.39
N LEU A 140 8.63 1.24 -1.02
CA LEU A 140 9.36 0.04 -0.66
C LEU A 140 9.84 0.15 0.79
N LEU A 141 9.21 -0.56 1.71
CA LEU A 141 9.69 -0.66 3.09
C LEU A 141 10.64 -1.84 3.21
N ASN A 142 11.91 -1.58 3.55
CA ASN A 142 12.90 -2.61 3.83
C ASN A 142 12.74 -3.16 5.26
N LEU A 143 12.55 -4.47 5.41
CA LEU A 143 12.25 -5.09 6.73
C LEU A 143 13.47 -5.28 7.63
N GLU A 144 14.69 -5.12 7.11
CA GLU A 144 15.92 -5.18 7.91
C GLU A 144 16.26 -3.82 8.53
N THR A 145 15.98 -2.74 7.81
CA THR A 145 16.36 -1.36 8.17
C THR A 145 15.19 -0.50 8.64
N TYR A 146 13.97 -0.86 8.22
CA TYR A 146 12.75 -0.07 8.37
C TYR A 146 12.78 1.28 7.65
N ASP A 147 13.61 1.37 6.61
CA ASP A 147 13.65 2.53 5.70
C ASP A 147 12.56 2.37 4.63
N LEU A 148 11.75 3.42 4.46
CA LEU A 148 10.73 3.53 3.42
C LEU A 148 11.32 4.34 2.25
N ASP A 149 11.62 3.64 1.14
CA ASP A 149 12.00 4.28 -0.12
C ASP A 149 10.73 4.61 -0.92
N ARG A 150 10.62 5.84 -1.42
CA ARG A 150 9.41 6.35 -2.06
C ARG A 150 9.69 6.71 -3.51
N HIS A 151 8.85 6.23 -4.41
CA HIS A 151 9.02 6.40 -5.83
C HIS A 151 7.75 6.97 -6.46
N THR A 152 7.88 8.14 -7.10
CA THR A 152 6.77 8.77 -7.81
C THR A 152 6.60 8.17 -9.19
N ILE A 153 5.38 7.82 -9.56
CA ILE A 153 5.05 7.37 -10.92
C ILE A 153 4.53 8.56 -11.72
N LEU A 154 5.26 8.93 -12.76
CA LEU A 154 4.82 9.92 -13.74
C LEU A 154 4.33 9.23 -14.99
N VAL A 155 3.17 9.66 -15.48
CA VAL A 155 2.58 9.13 -16.70
C VAL A 155 2.47 10.21 -17.76
N TYR A 156 2.91 9.87 -18.96
CA TYR A 156 2.77 10.67 -20.18
C TYR A 156 1.70 10.02 -21.05
N PRO A 157 0.45 10.54 -21.04
CA PRO A 157 -0.61 9.96 -21.85
C PRO A 157 -0.41 10.22 -23.34
N SER A 158 -1.08 9.40 -24.16
CA SER A 158 -1.12 9.58 -25.61
C SER A 158 -2.10 10.69 -26.00
N ALA A 159 -2.00 11.19 -27.24
CA ALA A 159 -2.86 12.27 -27.72
C ALA A 159 -4.35 11.88 -27.85
N ASP A 160 -4.65 10.59 -27.88
CA ASP A 160 -5.99 10.00 -27.95
C ASP A 160 -6.50 9.50 -26.58
N TRP A 161 -5.76 9.79 -25.51
CA TRP A 161 -6.15 9.51 -24.14
C TRP A 161 -7.51 10.13 -23.80
N LYS A 162 -8.32 9.37 -23.06
CA LYS A 162 -9.59 9.83 -22.51
C LYS A 162 -9.60 9.59 -21.01
N GLU A 163 -9.90 10.66 -20.29
CA GLU A 163 -10.02 10.73 -18.84
C GLU A 163 -10.86 9.57 -18.25
N GLU A 164 -12.11 9.42 -18.72
CA GLU A 164 -13.07 8.44 -18.17
C GLU A 164 -12.67 6.96 -18.36
N GLU A 165 -11.77 6.64 -19.29
CA GLU A 165 -11.41 5.24 -19.60
C GLU A 165 -10.17 4.74 -18.85
N THR A 166 -9.39 5.63 -18.22
CA THR A 166 -8.04 5.31 -17.72
C THR A 166 -7.84 5.60 -16.24
N ASP A 167 -8.71 6.43 -15.64
CA ASP A 167 -8.66 6.70 -14.21
C ASP A 167 -9.34 5.59 -13.38
N ALA A 168 -10.14 4.72 -14.00
CA ALA A 168 -10.76 3.58 -13.31
C ALA A 168 -9.95 2.29 -13.48
N GLY A 169 -9.45 1.69 -12.40
CA GLY A 169 -8.77 0.38 -12.46
C GLY A 169 -7.77 0.14 -11.33
N THR A 170 -7.02 -0.95 -11.42
CA THR A 170 -6.14 -1.37 -10.33
C THR A 170 -4.73 -0.82 -10.50
N PHE A 171 -4.13 -0.36 -9.40
CA PHE A 171 -2.71 -0.08 -9.31
C PHE A 171 -2.07 -1.05 -8.32
N LEU A 172 -1.45 -2.10 -8.86
CA LEU A 172 -0.95 -3.24 -8.10
C LEU A 172 0.51 -3.53 -8.39
N PHE A 173 1.17 -4.09 -7.39
CA PHE A 173 2.38 -4.85 -7.61
C PHE A 173 2.07 -6.29 -8.03
N SER A 174 2.77 -6.81 -9.04
CA SER A 174 2.66 -8.22 -9.44
C SER A 174 3.76 -9.09 -8.83
N ASP A 175 5.04 -8.80 -9.13
CA ASP A 175 6.20 -9.57 -8.67
C ASP A 175 7.52 -8.82 -8.93
N ILE A 176 8.61 -9.24 -8.27
CA ILE A 176 9.99 -8.90 -8.65
C ILE A 176 10.63 -10.16 -9.23
N THR A 177 10.78 -10.20 -10.56
CA THR A 177 11.38 -11.33 -11.26
C THR A 177 12.57 -10.88 -12.09
N SER A 178 13.70 -11.57 -11.97
CA SER A 178 14.92 -11.29 -12.74
C SER A 178 15.43 -9.84 -12.64
N GLY A 179 15.30 -9.23 -11.47
CA GLY A 179 15.73 -7.85 -11.23
C GLY A 179 14.79 -6.78 -11.82
N MET A 180 13.59 -7.18 -12.24
CA MET A 180 12.55 -6.29 -12.72
C MET A 180 11.36 -6.32 -11.76
N LEU A 181 10.93 -5.15 -11.31
CA LEU A 181 9.67 -4.98 -10.59
C LEU A 181 8.56 -4.76 -11.60
N LYS A 182 7.52 -5.60 -11.58
CA LYS A 182 6.35 -5.45 -12.43
C LYS A 182 5.20 -4.81 -11.66
N ILE A 183 4.64 -3.74 -12.24
CA ILE A 183 3.39 -3.16 -11.78
C ILE A 183 2.27 -3.37 -12.79
N GLU A 184 1.06 -3.46 -12.29
CA GLU A 184 -0.19 -3.44 -13.04
C GLU A 184 -0.90 -2.12 -12.75
N MET A 185 -1.34 -1.46 -13.80
CA MET A 185 -2.03 -0.19 -13.82
C MET A 185 -3.33 -0.35 -14.61
N PRO A 186 -4.28 0.60 -14.52
CA PRO A 186 -5.57 0.49 -15.22
C PRO A 186 -5.45 0.22 -16.73
N TRP A 187 -4.40 0.74 -17.36
CA TRP A 187 -4.16 0.67 -18.80
C TRP A 187 -3.14 -0.38 -19.23
N GLY A 188 -2.56 -1.16 -18.31
CA GLY A 188 -1.59 -2.20 -18.67
C GLY A 188 -0.56 -2.49 -17.59
N SER A 189 0.52 -3.17 -17.96
CA SER A 189 1.62 -3.46 -17.04
C SER A 189 2.90 -2.79 -17.50
N GLU A 190 3.70 -2.33 -16.54
CA GLU A 190 5.05 -1.84 -16.78
C GLU A 190 6.06 -2.60 -15.93
N SER A 191 7.32 -2.58 -16.35
CA SER A 191 8.41 -3.23 -15.64
C SER A 191 9.58 -2.28 -15.46
N PHE A 192 9.98 -2.07 -14.21
CA PHE A 192 11.07 -1.19 -13.84
C PHE A 192 12.29 -1.98 -13.37
N PRO A 193 13.51 -1.62 -13.80
CA PRO A 193 14.72 -2.25 -13.31
C PRO A 193 14.95 -1.91 -11.84
N PHE A 194 15.40 -2.89 -11.07
CA PHE A 194 15.78 -2.73 -9.67
C PHE A 194 17.30 -2.50 -9.54
N PRO A 195 17.78 -1.58 -8.66
CA PRO A 195 17.01 -0.70 -7.79
C PRO A 195 16.24 0.37 -8.57
N LEU A 196 15.10 0.77 -8.02
CA LEU A 196 14.22 1.75 -8.63
C LEU A 196 14.85 3.15 -8.65
N GLN A 197 14.44 3.96 -9.62
CA GLN A 197 14.72 5.39 -9.61
C GLN A 197 13.68 6.11 -8.73
N GLU A 198 14.04 7.28 -8.20
CA GLU A 198 13.10 8.15 -7.47
C GLU A 198 11.84 8.47 -8.28
N THR A 199 11.98 8.62 -9.60
CA THR A 199 10.87 8.84 -10.51
C THR A 199 10.79 7.72 -11.53
N LEU A 200 9.61 7.11 -11.64
CA LEU A 200 9.32 6.04 -12.60
C LEU A 200 8.43 6.61 -13.72
N ILE A 201 8.89 6.51 -14.95
CA ILE A 201 8.20 7.10 -16.10
C ILE A 201 7.46 6.03 -16.89
N VAL A 202 6.16 6.24 -17.08
CA VAL A 202 5.29 5.43 -17.94
C VAL A 202 4.85 6.29 -19.11
N LYS A 203 4.97 5.76 -20.33
CA LYS A 203 4.54 6.47 -21.55
C LYS A 203 3.53 5.63 -22.29
N PHE A 204 2.37 6.20 -22.62
CA PHE A 204 1.39 5.51 -23.45
C PHE A 204 1.92 5.51 -24.88
N ASN A 205 2.42 4.36 -25.32
CA ASN A 205 2.85 4.19 -26.70
C ASN A 205 1.61 4.22 -27.60
N LYS A 206 1.69 5.00 -28.69
CA LYS A 206 0.70 5.01 -29.78
C LYS A 206 0.65 3.68 -30.53
#